data_AF-A0A1Q9ERH9-F1
#
_entry.id   AF-A0A1Q9ERH9-F1
#
_cell.length_a   1.000
_cell.length_b   1.000
_cell.length_c   1.000
_cell.angle_alpha   90.00
_cell.angle_beta   90.00
_cell.angle_gamma   90.00
#
_symmetry.space_group_name_H-M   'P 1'
#
loop_
_entity.id
_entity.type
_entity.pdbx_description
1 polymer ?
#
loop_
_entity_poly.entity_id
_entity_poly.type
_entity_poly.pdbx_seq_one_letter_code
_entity_poly.pdbx_strand_id
1 'polypeptide(L)'
;MLTRCAKNADSAAGAGFGWANCKDLAAARRARDRAESAVGRADQAVTGLGDVVAALQRQWLQEYNANNGEKADEIETKMDEIEAKREKAKKELEEAKKKLKEAEQKYDAKASVQAGSLASKVRMAAESSDTLQARPGQAPAISDVDLAELSKLDTEEKFCAYMTRHLQAFCSDGYVVINSERLAWTTGWKPDFFIAHKKCYDARKPPKGARLGRNAAHKFGIPYPGLLDSLRVCEAKLDMKHSDLAELWQYLNSLPDGESRGMLFDKRSFILLTAAGKCQQKFPTRLLEGEWRTEGSFDAVRAFLAVQSHSERSLHAALQHASVQLLGFLGSGSFGRVFHVYNETRGSCAMKLVNDEKLARAEVASLQQAVQQGCPVAQPISELEAVALGNRHCFYYLSTPVGQKLSQTDAATRLEDVLDCLHDLHTSGIAHGDARLPNLIVNADSELLWIDCLHTGLATCVTVQSDIETLVRSLGASAQLLAQINADSLSNQTFREALQRDLHAWTY
;
A
#
# COMPACT_ATOMS: atom_id res chain seq x y z
N MET A 1 29.24 30.74 -12.27
CA MET A 1 28.72 29.99 -13.44
C MET A 1 27.24 29.63 -13.20
N LEU A 2 26.38 30.64 -13.02
CA LEU A 2 24.97 30.47 -12.63
C LEU A 2 24.06 31.48 -13.35
N THR A 3 24.25 31.66 -14.66
CA THR A 3 23.42 32.62 -15.44
C THR A 3 23.44 32.29 -16.94
N ARG A 4 22.91 31.13 -17.35
CA ARG A 4 22.63 30.87 -18.77
C ARG A 4 21.53 29.84 -19.11
N CYS A 5 20.58 29.57 -18.22
CA CYS A 5 19.44 28.67 -18.51
C CYS A 5 18.05 29.34 -18.44
N ALA A 6 17.96 30.66 -18.45
CA ALA A 6 16.69 31.39 -18.24
C ALA A 6 16.04 31.95 -19.52
N LYS A 7 16.34 31.47 -20.74
CA LYS A 7 15.79 32.06 -21.98
C LYS A 7 15.04 31.15 -22.94
N ASN A 8 14.75 29.89 -22.59
CA ASN A 8 13.92 29.01 -23.44
C ASN A 8 12.62 28.54 -22.76
N ALA A 9 12.07 29.30 -21.79
CA ALA A 9 10.85 28.92 -21.07
C ALA A 9 9.55 29.60 -21.59
N ASP A 10 9.62 30.54 -22.52
CA ASP A 10 8.47 31.40 -22.88
C ASP A 10 7.70 31.00 -24.16
N SER A 11 7.77 29.75 -24.61
CA SER A 11 6.95 29.27 -25.74
C SER A 11 5.98 28.12 -25.42
N ALA A 12 5.75 27.80 -24.14
CA ALA A 12 4.80 26.76 -23.71
C ALA A 12 3.55 27.30 -22.99
N ALA A 13 3.05 28.48 -23.40
CA ALA A 13 1.84 29.11 -22.85
C ALA A 13 0.51 28.47 -23.35
N GLY A 14 0.46 27.14 -23.44
CA GLY A 14 -0.73 26.36 -23.83
C GLY A 14 -1.14 25.24 -22.86
N ALA A 15 -0.37 24.98 -21.79
CA ALA A 15 -0.54 23.79 -20.93
C ALA A 15 -1.11 24.08 -19.52
N GLY A 16 -1.89 25.16 -19.35
CA GLY A 16 -2.41 25.60 -18.05
C GLY A 16 -3.59 24.80 -17.47
N PHE A 17 -4.24 23.92 -18.25
CA PHE A 17 -5.52 23.33 -17.86
C PHE A 17 -5.45 21.99 -17.08
N GLY A 18 -4.27 21.34 -16.99
CA GLY A 18 -4.16 19.98 -16.44
C GLY A 18 -3.83 19.86 -14.95
N TRP A 19 -3.11 20.82 -14.38
CA TRP A 19 -2.56 20.70 -13.02
C TRP A 19 -3.53 21.12 -11.90
N ALA A 20 -4.45 22.05 -12.19
CA ALA A 20 -5.47 22.50 -11.25
C ALA A 20 -6.52 21.40 -10.97
N ASN A 21 -7.04 20.77 -12.04
CA ASN A 21 -8.15 19.82 -11.95
C ASN A 21 -7.86 18.55 -11.11
N CYS A 22 -6.61 18.05 -11.08
CA CYS A 22 -6.27 16.83 -10.32
C CYS A 22 -6.09 17.07 -8.81
N LYS A 23 -5.51 18.22 -8.41
CA LYS A 23 -5.46 18.62 -7.00
C LYS A 23 -6.88 18.86 -6.46
N ASP A 24 -7.75 19.36 -7.33
CA ASP A 24 -9.12 19.71 -7.02
C ASP A 24 -10.04 18.51 -6.77
N LEU A 25 -9.87 17.39 -7.51
CA LEU A 25 -10.60 16.15 -7.24
C LEU A 25 -10.08 15.44 -5.98
N ALA A 26 -8.76 15.34 -5.80
CA ALA A 26 -8.18 14.76 -4.59
C ALA A 26 -8.51 15.56 -3.32
N ALA A 27 -8.61 16.89 -3.43
CA ALA A 27 -9.11 17.75 -2.36
C ALA A 27 -10.60 17.55 -2.09
N ALA A 28 -11.43 17.38 -3.14
CA ALA A 28 -12.86 17.10 -3.00
C ALA A 28 -13.13 15.73 -2.36
N ARG A 29 -12.37 14.70 -2.73
CA ARG A 29 -12.43 13.37 -2.09
C ARG A 29 -12.08 13.44 -0.61
N ARG A 30 -10.96 14.09 -0.25
CA ARG A 30 -10.58 14.33 1.15
C ARG A 30 -11.59 15.17 1.93
N ALA A 31 -12.35 16.04 1.25
CA ALA A 31 -13.42 16.81 1.89
C ALA A 31 -14.65 15.93 2.16
N ARG A 32 -15.03 15.07 1.21
CA ARG A 32 -16.11 14.09 1.38
C ARG A 32 -15.81 13.10 2.51
N ASP A 33 -14.64 12.46 2.49
CA ASP A 33 -14.27 11.45 3.49
C ASP A 33 -14.21 12.06 4.91
N ARG A 34 -13.81 13.34 5.04
CA ARG A 34 -13.86 14.09 6.31
C ARG A 34 -15.29 14.40 6.76
N ALA A 35 -16.18 14.73 5.83
CA ALA A 35 -17.59 14.99 6.12
C ALA A 35 -18.32 13.70 6.56
N GLU A 36 -18.03 12.57 5.90
CA GLU A 36 -18.56 11.25 6.27
C GLU A 36 -18.11 10.84 7.68
N SER A 37 -16.81 11.02 7.98
CA SER A 37 -16.27 10.78 9.33
C SER A 37 -16.91 11.69 10.39
N ALA A 38 -17.28 12.92 10.03
CA ALA A 38 -17.97 13.85 10.94
C ALA A 38 -19.42 13.42 11.21
N VAL A 39 -20.14 12.91 10.20
CA VAL A 39 -21.47 12.31 10.38
C VAL A 39 -21.39 11.11 11.31
N GLY A 40 -20.41 10.21 11.12
CA GLY A 40 -20.23 9.05 11.99
C GLY A 40 -19.99 9.41 13.47
N ARG A 41 -19.17 10.42 13.75
CA ARG A 41 -18.95 10.92 15.12
C ARG A 41 -20.20 11.55 15.73
N ALA A 42 -20.94 12.35 14.95
CA ALA A 42 -22.15 13.00 15.43
C ALA A 42 -23.27 11.98 15.70
N ASP A 43 -23.39 10.95 14.85
CA ASP A 43 -24.36 9.86 15.01
C ASP A 43 -24.05 9.00 16.26
N GLN A 44 -22.77 8.69 16.49
CA GLN A 44 -22.32 8.04 17.72
C GLN A 44 -22.64 8.88 18.97
N ALA A 45 -22.46 10.20 18.92
CA ALA A 45 -22.80 11.08 20.04
C ALA A 45 -24.30 11.11 20.33
N VAL A 46 -25.15 11.18 19.30
CA VAL A 46 -26.62 11.13 19.45
C VAL A 46 -27.08 9.79 20.02
N THR A 47 -26.48 8.69 19.56
CA THR A 47 -26.78 7.33 20.03
C THR A 47 -26.35 7.15 21.48
N GLY A 48 -25.10 7.50 21.82
CA GLY A 48 -24.58 7.39 23.18
C GLY A 48 -25.35 8.23 24.21
N LEU A 49 -25.77 9.45 23.85
CA LEU A 49 -26.64 10.26 24.71
C LEU A 49 -28.04 9.63 24.86
N GLY A 50 -28.55 8.96 23.82
CA GLY A 50 -29.80 8.20 23.90
C GLY A 50 -29.72 7.03 24.89
N ASP A 51 -28.60 6.31 24.88
CA ASP A 51 -28.37 5.20 25.82
C ASP A 51 -28.28 5.68 27.28
N VAL A 52 -27.66 6.85 27.50
CA VAL A 52 -27.59 7.49 28.83
C VAL A 52 -28.98 7.90 29.32
N VAL A 53 -29.82 8.52 28.47
CA VAL A 53 -31.21 8.85 28.83
C VAL A 53 -31.99 7.59 29.19
N ALA A 54 -31.86 6.52 28.40
CA ALA A 54 -32.54 5.26 28.68
C ALA A 54 -32.06 4.60 30.00
N ALA A 55 -30.78 4.75 30.35
CA ALA A 55 -30.25 4.29 31.63
C ALA A 55 -30.79 5.12 32.81
N LEU A 56 -30.81 6.44 32.68
CA LEU A 56 -31.36 7.34 33.70
C LEU A 56 -32.86 7.12 33.90
N GLN A 57 -33.64 6.90 32.84
CA GLN A 57 -35.06 6.55 32.93
C GLN A 57 -35.31 5.29 33.75
N ARG A 58 -34.46 4.25 33.56
CA ARG A 58 -34.55 3.02 34.37
C ARG A 58 -34.22 3.29 35.84
N GLN A 59 -33.20 4.11 36.10
CA GLN A 59 -32.79 4.46 37.46
C GLN A 59 -33.85 5.32 38.17
N TRP A 60 -34.43 6.30 37.46
CA TRP A 60 -35.54 7.12 37.94
C TRP A 60 -36.72 6.24 38.35
N LEU A 61 -37.13 5.29 37.50
CA LEU A 61 -38.24 4.38 37.78
C LEU A 61 -37.98 3.51 39.03
N GLN A 62 -36.72 3.11 39.26
CA GLN A 62 -36.34 2.34 40.45
C GLN A 62 -36.45 3.17 41.73
N GLU A 63 -35.90 4.40 41.73
CA GLU A 63 -35.94 5.30 42.90
C GLU A 63 -37.37 5.79 43.19
N TYR A 64 -38.16 6.05 42.15
CA TYR A 64 -39.57 6.40 42.26
C TYR A 64 -40.38 5.28 42.93
N ASN A 65 -40.21 4.03 42.48
CA ASN A 65 -40.87 2.86 43.07
C ASN A 65 -40.38 2.56 44.50
N ALA A 66 -39.18 3.03 44.86
CA ALA A 66 -38.64 2.93 46.22
C ALA A 66 -39.11 4.07 47.15
N ASN A 67 -40.01 4.95 46.69
CA ASN A 67 -40.46 6.17 47.38
C ASN A 67 -39.33 7.12 47.77
N ASN A 68 -38.25 7.15 47.00
CA ASN A 68 -37.12 8.04 47.23
C ASN A 68 -37.21 9.30 46.34
N GLY A 69 -38.16 10.18 46.69
CA GLY A 69 -38.51 11.35 45.88
C GLY A 69 -37.34 12.29 45.59
N GLU A 70 -36.46 12.53 46.58
CA GLU A 70 -35.31 13.44 46.43
C GLU A 70 -34.33 12.94 45.35
N LYS A 71 -34.03 11.63 45.31
CA LYS A 71 -33.18 11.08 44.25
C LYS A 71 -33.87 10.98 42.90
N ALA A 72 -35.19 10.77 42.88
CA ALA A 72 -35.95 10.78 41.63
C ALA A 72 -35.89 12.17 40.98
N ASP A 73 -36.08 13.25 41.75
CA ASP A 73 -36.00 14.64 41.28
C ASP A 73 -34.58 15.00 40.78
N GLU A 74 -33.53 14.52 41.46
CA GLU A 74 -32.15 14.69 41.00
C GLU A 74 -31.88 13.99 39.66
N ILE A 75 -32.44 12.79 39.46
CA ILE A 75 -32.26 12.02 38.22
C ILE A 75 -33.05 12.69 37.09
N GLU A 76 -34.25 13.20 37.37
CA GLU A 76 -35.08 13.94 36.40
C GLU A 76 -34.34 15.19 35.90
N THR A 77 -33.75 15.97 36.81
CA THR A 77 -32.92 17.13 36.43
C THR A 77 -31.74 16.73 35.53
N LYS A 78 -31.06 15.62 35.83
CA LYS A 78 -29.97 15.08 35.00
C LYS A 78 -30.47 14.61 33.63
N MET A 79 -31.67 14.03 33.56
CA MET A 79 -32.28 13.63 32.29
C MET A 79 -32.54 14.84 31.40
N ASP A 80 -33.13 15.92 31.94
CA ASP A 80 -33.39 17.15 31.19
C ASP A 80 -32.10 17.77 30.63
N GLU A 81 -31.02 17.80 31.42
CA GLU A 81 -29.71 18.28 30.97
C GLU A 81 -29.12 17.44 29.82
N ILE A 82 -29.25 16.11 29.91
CA ILE A 82 -28.75 15.19 28.88
C ILE A 82 -29.63 15.25 27.63
N GLU A 83 -30.95 15.42 27.76
CA GLU A 83 -31.86 15.62 26.64
C GLU A 83 -31.58 16.93 25.90
N ALA A 84 -31.29 18.01 26.61
CA ALA A 84 -30.86 19.27 26.01
C ALA A 84 -29.54 19.10 25.21
N LYS A 85 -28.57 18.33 25.75
CA LYS A 85 -27.32 17.98 25.03
C LYS A 85 -27.59 17.11 23.81
N ARG A 86 -28.53 16.17 23.91
CA ARG A 86 -28.94 15.30 22.79
C ARG A 86 -29.59 16.09 21.66
N GLU A 87 -30.46 17.05 21.97
CA GLU A 87 -31.07 17.93 20.95
C GLU A 87 -30.02 18.81 20.26
N LYS A 88 -29.01 19.29 21.00
CA LYS A 88 -27.87 19.97 20.40
C LYS A 88 -27.09 19.06 19.45
N ALA A 89 -26.79 17.83 19.86
CA ALA A 89 -26.08 16.84 19.03
C ALA A 89 -26.87 16.45 17.76
N LYS A 90 -28.21 16.36 17.84
CA LYS A 90 -29.06 16.13 16.66
C LYS A 90 -28.95 17.27 15.64
N LYS A 91 -28.91 18.52 16.09
CA LYS A 91 -28.72 19.68 15.19
C LYS A 91 -27.35 19.63 14.50
N GLU A 92 -26.30 19.25 15.24
CA GLU A 92 -24.95 19.07 14.69
C GLU A 92 -24.89 17.91 13.67
N LEU A 93 -25.62 16.81 13.93
CA LEU A 93 -25.76 15.69 12.98
C LEU A 93 -26.43 16.12 11.67
N GLU A 94 -27.53 16.88 11.74
CA GLU A 94 -28.20 17.38 10.53
C GLU A 94 -27.33 18.37 9.73
N GLU A 95 -26.57 19.22 10.42
CA GLU A 95 -25.59 20.10 9.76
C GLU A 95 -24.46 19.29 9.10
N ALA A 96 -23.97 18.23 9.76
CA ALA A 96 -22.96 17.34 9.20
C ALA A 96 -23.47 16.60 7.95
N LYS A 97 -24.71 16.10 7.98
CA LYS A 97 -25.36 15.45 6.81
C LYS A 97 -25.51 16.43 5.64
N LYS A 98 -25.89 17.69 5.91
CA LYS A 98 -25.95 18.73 4.88
C LYS A 98 -24.58 18.97 4.23
N LYS A 99 -23.53 19.10 5.04
CA LYS A 99 -22.14 19.27 4.55
C LYS A 99 -21.65 18.05 3.76
N LEU A 100 -22.04 16.84 4.15
CA LEU A 100 -21.75 15.62 3.38
C LEU A 100 -22.40 15.68 2.00
N LYS A 101 -23.70 16.01 1.92
CA LYS A 101 -24.42 16.12 0.65
C LYS A 101 -23.80 17.16 -0.29
N GLU A 102 -23.36 18.31 0.25
CA GLU A 102 -22.66 19.34 -0.53
C GLU A 102 -21.26 18.88 -0.99
N ALA A 103 -20.56 18.09 -0.17
CA ALA A 103 -19.26 17.51 -0.53
C ALA A 103 -19.38 16.40 -1.59
N GLU A 104 -20.41 15.57 -1.51
CA GLU A 104 -20.77 14.56 -2.51
C GLU A 104 -21.09 15.21 -3.86
N GLN A 105 -21.97 16.22 -3.88
CA GLN A 105 -22.29 16.96 -5.11
C GLN A 105 -21.05 17.62 -5.74
N LYS A 106 -20.16 18.20 -4.92
CA LYS A 106 -18.90 18.77 -5.41
C LYS A 106 -17.93 17.71 -5.93
N TYR A 107 -17.88 16.54 -5.28
CA TYR A 107 -17.08 15.41 -5.73
C TYR A 107 -17.62 14.88 -7.07
N ASP A 108 -18.91 14.63 -7.18
CA ASP A 108 -19.57 14.08 -8.38
C ASP A 108 -19.47 15.02 -9.59
N ALA A 109 -19.60 16.33 -9.36
CA ALA A 109 -19.39 17.33 -10.41
C ALA A 109 -17.94 17.33 -10.93
N LYS A 110 -16.96 17.28 -10.02
CA LYS A 110 -15.53 17.23 -10.42
C LYS A 110 -15.15 15.89 -11.04
N ALA A 111 -15.70 14.79 -10.53
CA ALA A 111 -15.53 13.45 -11.07
C ALA A 111 -16.10 13.35 -12.49
N SER A 112 -17.27 13.96 -12.74
CA SER A 112 -17.88 14.02 -14.09
C SER A 112 -17.04 14.83 -15.09
N VAL A 113 -16.46 15.97 -14.68
CA VAL A 113 -15.57 16.77 -15.53
C VAL A 113 -14.28 16.00 -15.87
N GLN A 114 -13.70 15.33 -14.87
CA GLN A 114 -12.53 14.48 -15.10
C GLN A 114 -12.88 13.26 -15.96
N ALA A 115 -14.03 12.62 -15.73
CA ALA A 115 -14.53 11.50 -16.54
C ALA A 115 -14.78 11.89 -18.00
N GLY A 116 -15.26 13.10 -18.30
CA GLY A 116 -15.40 13.60 -19.68
C GLY A 116 -14.05 13.79 -20.39
N SER A 117 -13.03 14.28 -19.67
CA SER A 117 -11.64 14.36 -20.16
C SER A 117 -10.94 12.98 -20.24
N LEU A 118 -11.35 12.02 -19.41
CA LEU A 118 -10.83 10.66 -19.37
C LEU A 118 -11.42 9.81 -20.50
N ALA A 119 -12.74 9.92 -20.69
CA ALA A 119 -13.49 9.26 -21.76
C ALA A 119 -12.99 9.70 -23.13
N SER A 120 -12.61 10.97 -23.31
CA SER A 120 -12.00 11.46 -24.56
C SER A 120 -10.60 10.88 -24.82
N LYS A 121 -9.76 10.70 -23.79
CA LYS A 121 -8.43 10.06 -23.94
C LYS A 121 -8.51 8.55 -24.18
N VAL A 122 -9.40 7.86 -23.47
CA VAL A 122 -9.68 6.43 -23.69
C VAL A 122 -10.33 6.22 -25.05
N ARG A 123 -11.25 7.10 -25.46
CA ARG A 123 -11.86 7.10 -26.79
C ARG A 123 -10.84 7.33 -27.90
N MET A 124 -9.90 8.26 -27.77
CA MET A 124 -8.81 8.42 -28.74
C MET A 124 -7.93 7.16 -28.87
N ALA A 125 -7.70 6.45 -27.76
CA ALA A 125 -6.97 5.18 -27.78
C ALA A 125 -7.80 4.00 -28.33
N ALA A 126 -9.11 4.01 -28.12
CA ALA A 126 -10.05 3.06 -28.71
C ALA A 126 -10.28 3.33 -30.21
N GLU A 127 -10.19 4.58 -30.66
CA GLU A 127 -10.19 4.98 -32.07
C GLU A 127 -8.90 4.54 -32.80
N SER A 128 -7.84 4.21 -32.06
CA SER A 128 -6.61 3.55 -32.56
C SER A 128 -6.47 2.10 -32.07
N SER A 129 -7.58 1.44 -31.72
CA SER A 129 -7.60 0.05 -31.25
C SER A 129 -7.14 -0.91 -32.34
N ASP A 130 -6.20 -1.79 -32.01
CA ASP A 130 -5.87 -2.93 -32.87
C ASP A 130 -6.86 -4.07 -32.56
N THR A 131 -7.51 -4.63 -33.59
CA THR A 131 -8.23 -5.90 -33.44
C THR A 131 -7.28 -7.05 -33.71
N LEU A 132 -7.24 -8.03 -32.80
CA LEU A 132 -6.44 -9.24 -32.94
C LEU A 132 -6.85 -9.97 -34.23
N GLN A 133 -5.87 -10.10 -35.13
CA GLN A 133 -6.04 -10.88 -36.35
C GLN A 133 -5.81 -12.36 -36.06
N ALA A 134 -6.67 -13.21 -36.61
CA ALA A 134 -6.53 -14.66 -36.52
C ALA A 134 -5.19 -15.10 -37.14
N ARG A 135 -4.51 -16.04 -36.47
CA ARG A 135 -3.26 -16.65 -36.94
C ARG A 135 -3.50 -18.14 -37.19
N PRO A 136 -3.77 -18.53 -38.45
CA PRO A 136 -4.13 -19.90 -38.80
C PRO A 136 -3.18 -20.95 -38.19
N GLY A 137 -3.73 -21.94 -37.52
CA GLY A 137 -2.99 -23.05 -36.92
C GLY A 137 -2.40 -22.78 -35.54
N GLN A 138 -2.66 -21.61 -34.93
CA GLN A 138 -2.33 -21.34 -33.54
C GLN A 138 -3.52 -21.62 -32.60
N ALA A 139 -3.22 -21.98 -31.35
CA ALA A 139 -4.25 -22.30 -30.37
C ALA A 139 -5.11 -21.07 -30.01
N PRO A 140 -6.44 -21.23 -29.86
CA PRO A 140 -7.27 -20.23 -29.20
C PRO A 140 -6.98 -20.20 -27.69
N ALA A 141 -7.25 -19.06 -27.06
CA ALA A 141 -7.05 -18.85 -25.63
C ALA A 141 -8.01 -19.71 -24.79
N ILE A 142 -9.24 -19.91 -25.29
CA ILE A 142 -10.26 -20.75 -24.65
C ILE A 142 -10.94 -21.60 -25.73
N SER A 143 -11.14 -22.88 -25.42
CA SER A 143 -11.81 -23.83 -26.32
C SER A 143 -13.31 -23.55 -26.45
N ASP A 144 -13.93 -23.98 -27.55
CA ASP A 144 -15.39 -23.86 -27.72
C ASP A 144 -16.18 -24.56 -26.61
N VAL A 145 -15.67 -25.67 -26.09
CA VAL A 145 -16.26 -26.41 -24.96
C VAL A 145 -16.26 -25.54 -23.71
N ASP A 146 -15.12 -24.91 -23.40
CA ASP A 146 -15.01 -24.04 -22.24
C ASP A 146 -15.81 -22.75 -22.40
N LEU A 147 -15.90 -22.19 -23.61
CA LEU A 147 -16.76 -21.03 -23.90
C LEU A 147 -18.24 -21.35 -23.72
N ALA A 148 -18.66 -22.56 -24.12
CA ALA A 148 -20.01 -23.03 -23.87
C ALA A 148 -20.31 -23.13 -22.36
N GLU A 149 -19.36 -23.58 -21.54
CA GLU A 149 -19.52 -23.57 -20.07
C GLU A 149 -19.53 -22.16 -19.48
N LEU A 150 -18.63 -21.27 -19.90
CA LEU A 150 -18.59 -19.87 -19.48
C LEU A 150 -19.91 -19.14 -19.78
N SER A 151 -20.55 -19.45 -20.90
CA SER A 151 -21.83 -18.87 -21.29
C SER A 151 -22.94 -19.10 -20.26
N LYS A 152 -22.91 -20.26 -19.57
CA LYS A 152 -23.91 -20.69 -18.58
C LYS A 152 -23.75 -20.02 -17.21
N LEU A 153 -22.62 -19.36 -16.95
CA LEU A 153 -22.34 -18.76 -15.65
C LEU A 153 -23.14 -17.46 -15.47
N ASP A 154 -23.88 -17.37 -14.39
CA ASP A 154 -24.85 -16.29 -14.11
C ASP A 154 -24.37 -15.28 -13.06
N THR A 155 -23.23 -15.53 -12.42
CA THR A 155 -22.63 -14.63 -11.42
C THR A 155 -21.15 -14.39 -11.71
N GLU A 156 -20.68 -13.17 -11.41
CA GLU A 156 -19.26 -12.80 -11.55
C GLU A 156 -18.36 -13.70 -10.70
N GLU A 157 -18.76 -14.04 -9.46
CA GLU A 157 -18.01 -14.96 -8.61
C GLU A 157 -17.75 -16.33 -9.28
N LYS A 158 -18.76 -16.93 -9.89
CA LYS A 158 -18.62 -18.22 -10.60
C LYS A 158 -17.76 -18.06 -11.86
N PHE A 159 -17.94 -16.95 -12.57
CA PHE A 159 -17.16 -16.60 -13.76
C PHE A 159 -15.68 -16.44 -13.44
N CYS A 160 -15.35 -15.63 -12.44
CA CYS A 160 -14.00 -15.42 -11.91
C CYS A 160 -13.35 -16.73 -11.46
N ALA A 161 -14.07 -17.57 -10.71
CA ALA A 161 -13.57 -18.87 -10.28
C ALA A 161 -13.24 -19.78 -11.48
N TYR A 162 -14.11 -19.84 -12.50
CA TYR A 162 -13.86 -20.64 -13.70
C TYR A 162 -12.68 -20.10 -14.51
N MET A 163 -12.58 -18.77 -14.66
CA MET A 163 -11.55 -18.10 -15.46
C MET A 163 -10.16 -18.20 -14.84
N THR A 164 -10.06 -18.35 -13.51
CA THR A 164 -8.78 -18.42 -12.79
C THR A 164 -7.80 -19.42 -13.40
N ARG A 165 -8.27 -20.62 -13.81
CA ARG A 165 -7.39 -21.64 -14.43
C ARG A 165 -6.86 -21.23 -15.80
N HIS A 166 -7.68 -20.55 -16.60
CA HIS A 166 -7.28 -20.07 -17.93
C HIS A 166 -6.28 -18.92 -17.80
N LEU A 167 -6.57 -17.97 -16.91
CA LEU A 167 -5.65 -16.86 -16.60
C LEU A 167 -4.29 -17.38 -16.10
N GLN A 168 -4.29 -18.40 -15.25
CA GLN A 168 -3.06 -18.99 -14.73
C GLN A 168 -2.25 -19.68 -15.83
N ALA A 169 -2.91 -20.25 -16.86
CA ALA A 169 -2.23 -20.89 -17.99
C ALA A 169 -1.48 -19.88 -18.90
N PHE A 170 -1.89 -18.61 -18.89
CA PHE A 170 -1.19 -17.54 -19.62
C PHE A 170 0.02 -16.96 -18.86
N CYS A 171 0.12 -17.24 -17.56
CA CYS A 171 1.19 -16.69 -16.73
C CYS A 171 2.53 -17.37 -17.03
N SER A 172 3.61 -16.60 -17.02
CA SER A 172 4.97 -17.15 -17.07
C SER A 172 5.34 -17.89 -15.77
N ASP A 173 6.36 -18.73 -15.82
CA ASP A 173 6.83 -19.46 -14.64
C ASP A 173 7.15 -18.50 -13.49
N GLY A 174 6.70 -18.87 -12.29
CA GLY A 174 6.85 -18.05 -11.08
C GLY A 174 5.74 -17.01 -10.88
N TYR A 175 4.89 -16.75 -11.87
CA TYR A 175 3.75 -15.83 -11.76
C TYR A 175 2.45 -16.56 -11.48
N VAL A 176 1.59 -15.92 -10.70
CA VAL A 176 0.29 -16.48 -10.32
C VAL A 176 -0.81 -15.45 -10.42
N VAL A 177 -2.02 -15.93 -10.65
CA VAL A 177 -3.25 -15.13 -10.60
C VAL A 177 -3.72 -15.08 -9.15
N ILE A 178 -3.97 -13.88 -8.64
CA ILE A 178 -4.46 -13.64 -7.28
C ILE A 178 -5.83 -12.98 -7.39
N ASN A 179 -6.84 -13.58 -6.76
CA ASN A 179 -8.17 -12.99 -6.62
C ASN A 179 -8.16 -11.93 -5.50
N SER A 180 -8.64 -10.74 -5.83
CA SER A 180 -8.73 -9.60 -4.91
C SER A 180 -10.08 -8.90 -4.89
N GLU A 181 -11.09 -9.40 -5.61
CA GLU A 181 -12.46 -8.81 -5.71
C GLU A 181 -13.01 -8.37 -4.34
N ARG A 182 -12.86 -9.24 -3.32
CA ARG A 182 -13.39 -9.00 -1.96
C ARG A 182 -12.34 -8.49 -0.98
N LEU A 183 -11.17 -8.11 -1.45
CA LEU A 183 -10.04 -7.62 -0.66
C LEU A 183 -9.66 -6.22 -1.14
N ALA A 184 -10.07 -5.19 -0.37
CA ALA A 184 -9.61 -3.84 -0.64
C ALA A 184 -8.09 -3.77 -0.56
N TRP A 185 -7.46 -3.29 -1.63
CA TRP A 185 -6.05 -2.95 -1.61
C TRP A 185 -5.81 -1.79 -0.63
N THR A 186 -4.58 -1.59 -0.20
CA THR A 186 -4.22 -0.45 0.66
C THR A 186 -4.49 0.91 0.00
N THR A 187 -4.60 0.94 -1.33
CA THR A 187 -4.99 2.09 -2.14
C THR A 187 -6.51 2.35 -2.14
N GLY A 188 -7.31 1.42 -1.61
CA GLY A 188 -8.77 1.42 -1.68
C GLY A 188 -9.34 0.82 -2.96
N TRP A 189 -8.50 0.41 -3.91
CA TRP A 189 -8.93 -0.25 -5.15
C TRP A 189 -9.33 -1.72 -4.92
N LYS A 190 -10.18 -2.25 -5.80
CA LYS A 190 -10.72 -3.61 -5.73
C LYS A 190 -10.86 -4.24 -7.14
N PRO A 191 -9.77 -4.38 -7.91
CA PRO A 191 -9.85 -5.18 -9.13
C PRO A 191 -10.14 -6.64 -8.79
N ASP A 192 -10.78 -7.35 -9.72
CA ASP A 192 -11.10 -8.77 -9.53
C ASP A 192 -9.84 -9.62 -9.33
N PHE A 193 -8.82 -9.33 -10.15
CA PHE A 193 -7.54 -10.02 -10.10
C PHE A 193 -6.34 -9.08 -10.23
N PHE A 194 -5.22 -9.59 -9.75
CA PHE A 194 -3.92 -9.15 -10.23
C PHE A 194 -2.99 -10.33 -10.44
N ILE A 195 -2.01 -10.16 -11.32
CA ILE A 195 -0.93 -11.12 -11.57
C ILE A 195 0.36 -10.55 -11.00
N ALA A 196 1.02 -11.36 -10.17
CA ALA A 196 2.29 -11.04 -9.53
C ALA A 196 3.17 -12.29 -9.41
N HIS A 197 4.46 -12.07 -9.11
CA HIS A 197 5.34 -13.18 -8.76
C HIS A 197 4.84 -13.87 -7.47
N LYS A 198 4.90 -15.21 -7.42
CA LYS A 198 4.30 -16.06 -6.36
C LYS A 198 4.85 -15.83 -4.96
N LYS A 199 5.93 -15.05 -4.83
CA LYS A 199 6.59 -14.68 -3.56
C LYS A 199 6.43 -13.19 -3.23
N CYS A 200 5.66 -12.44 -4.02
CA CYS A 200 5.65 -10.98 -4.01
C CYS A 200 4.23 -10.40 -3.84
N TYR A 201 3.40 -11.06 -3.04
CA TYR A 201 2.10 -10.55 -2.64
C TYR A 201 1.80 -10.97 -1.20
N ASP A 202 0.92 -10.23 -0.53
CA ASP A 202 0.45 -10.55 0.80
C ASP A 202 -0.69 -11.56 0.68
N ALA A 203 -0.39 -12.83 0.95
CA ALA A 203 -1.34 -13.93 0.85
C ALA A 203 -2.40 -13.84 1.95
N ARG A 204 -3.67 -13.85 1.54
CA ARG A 204 -4.82 -13.79 2.44
C ARG A 204 -5.61 -15.08 2.39
N LYS A 205 -6.34 -15.35 3.47
CA LYS A 205 -7.32 -16.44 3.49
C LYS A 205 -8.48 -16.08 2.54
N PRO A 206 -9.17 -17.08 1.97
CA PRO A 206 -10.39 -16.84 1.21
C PRO A 206 -11.40 -16.02 2.02
N PRO A 207 -12.07 -15.03 1.41
CA PRO A 207 -13.14 -14.27 2.06
C PRO A 207 -14.27 -15.17 2.54
N LYS A 208 -14.92 -14.82 3.67
CA LYS A 208 -16.08 -15.57 4.18
C LYS A 208 -17.18 -15.68 3.11
N GLY A 209 -17.61 -16.91 2.83
CA GLY A 209 -18.64 -17.20 1.84
C GLY A 209 -18.15 -17.30 0.40
N ALA A 210 -16.84 -17.19 0.13
CA ALA A 210 -16.29 -17.48 -1.18
C ALA A 210 -16.57 -18.94 -1.55
N ARG A 211 -17.37 -19.14 -2.61
CA ARG A 211 -17.69 -20.48 -3.14
C ARG A 211 -16.52 -20.96 -4.00
N LEU A 212 -15.48 -21.44 -3.34
CA LEU A 212 -14.40 -22.13 -4.01
C LEU A 212 -14.99 -23.41 -4.63
N GLY A 213 -15.05 -23.46 -5.96
CA GLY A 213 -15.23 -24.73 -6.65
C GLY A 213 -14.21 -25.74 -6.13
N ARG A 214 -14.47 -27.06 -6.27
CA ARG A 214 -13.69 -28.15 -5.66
C ARG A 214 -12.18 -28.16 -5.96
N ASN A 215 -11.66 -27.21 -6.74
CA ASN A 215 -10.25 -27.06 -7.08
C ASN A 215 -9.53 -26.11 -6.09
N ALA A 216 -8.64 -26.70 -5.30
CA ALA A 216 -7.82 -26.09 -4.25
C ALA A 216 -6.76 -25.06 -4.72
N ALA A 217 -6.87 -24.52 -5.94
CA ALA A 217 -5.81 -23.72 -6.57
C ALA A 217 -6.03 -22.19 -6.53
N HIS A 218 -7.17 -21.72 -6.01
CA HIS A 218 -7.46 -20.29 -5.95
C HIS A 218 -6.56 -19.60 -4.91
N LYS A 219 -5.86 -18.55 -5.34
CA LYS A 219 -5.02 -17.72 -4.47
C LYS A 219 -5.74 -16.41 -4.19
N PHE A 220 -5.68 -16.00 -2.93
CA PHE A 220 -6.25 -14.73 -2.47
C PHE A 220 -5.15 -13.89 -1.85
N GLY A 221 -5.25 -12.58 -2.02
CA GLY A 221 -4.25 -11.68 -1.47
C GLY A 221 -4.43 -10.24 -1.91
N ILE A 222 -3.52 -9.39 -1.43
CA ILE A 222 -3.38 -8.01 -1.85
C ILE A 222 -1.93 -7.75 -2.29
N PRO A 223 -1.69 -6.80 -3.18
CA PRO A 223 -0.33 -6.47 -3.56
C PRO A 223 0.39 -5.71 -2.45
N TYR A 224 1.71 -5.89 -2.37
CA TYR A 224 2.54 -5.02 -1.55
C TYR A 224 2.60 -3.62 -2.17
N PRO A 225 2.41 -2.53 -1.39
CA PRO A 225 2.48 -1.16 -1.91
C PRO A 225 3.77 -0.85 -2.66
N GLY A 226 4.90 -1.41 -2.21
CA GLY A 226 6.22 -1.24 -2.82
C GLY A 226 6.43 -1.97 -4.15
N LEU A 227 5.47 -2.78 -4.60
CA LEU A 227 5.54 -3.61 -5.81
C LEU A 227 4.38 -3.37 -6.79
N LEU A 228 3.62 -2.28 -6.62
CA LEU A 228 2.48 -1.95 -7.48
C LEU A 228 2.85 -1.76 -8.96
N ASP A 229 4.11 -1.43 -9.25
CA ASP A 229 4.66 -1.28 -10.60
C ASP A 229 4.96 -2.62 -11.30
N SER A 230 4.88 -3.73 -10.57
CA SER A 230 5.23 -5.08 -11.02
C SER A 230 4.00 -5.96 -11.22
N LEU A 231 2.82 -5.35 -11.30
CA LEU A 231 1.53 -6.02 -11.39
C LEU A 231 0.95 -5.91 -12.80
N ARG A 232 0.14 -6.90 -13.16
CA ARG A 232 -0.88 -6.75 -14.20
C ARG A 232 -2.24 -6.84 -13.54
N VAL A 233 -3.09 -5.85 -13.80
CA VAL A 233 -4.45 -5.78 -13.24
C VAL A 233 -5.40 -6.50 -14.18
N CYS A 234 -6.33 -7.30 -13.67
CA CYS A 234 -7.38 -7.87 -14.51
C CYS A 234 -8.76 -7.64 -13.92
N GLU A 235 -9.69 -7.25 -14.79
CA GLU A 235 -11.08 -6.94 -14.46
C GLU A 235 -11.98 -7.87 -15.28
N ALA A 236 -12.94 -8.51 -14.61
CA ALA A 236 -13.81 -9.53 -15.15
C ALA A 236 -15.26 -9.03 -15.09
N LYS A 237 -15.95 -9.01 -16.22
CA LYS A 237 -17.37 -8.65 -16.29
C LYS A 237 -18.15 -9.80 -16.93
N LEU A 238 -19.43 -9.98 -16.57
CA LEU A 238 -20.27 -10.97 -17.27
C LEU A 238 -20.54 -10.55 -18.73
N ASP A 239 -20.59 -9.25 -18.97
CA ASP A 239 -20.80 -8.59 -20.26
C ASP A 239 -20.10 -7.22 -20.21
N MET A 240 -19.04 -7.04 -21.00
CA MET A 240 -18.23 -5.82 -20.95
C MET A 240 -18.99 -4.60 -21.50
N LYS A 241 -18.92 -3.48 -20.79
CA LYS A 241 -19.41 -2.18 -21.21
C LYS A 241 -18.25 -1.20 -21.35
N HIS A 242 -18.50 -0.12 -22.10
CA HIS A 242 -17.49 0.93 -22.27
C HIS A 242 -17.09 1.61 -20.94
N SER A 243 -18.00 1.66 -19.95
CA SER A 243 -17.70 2.14 -18.60
C SER A 243 -16.62 1.34 -17.89
N ASP A 244 -16.51 0.05 -18.19
CA ASP A 244 -15.62 -0.87 -17.49
C ASP A 244 -14.16 -0.68 -17.95
N LEU A 245 -13.98 -0.24 -19.21
CA LEU A 245 -12.68 0.20 -19.71
C LEU A 245 -12.20 1.47 -18.98
N ALA A 246 -13.12 2.36 -18.61
CA ALA A 246 -12.79 3.56 -17.83
C ALA A 246 -12.38 3.19 -16.38
N GLU A 247 -13.01 2.17 -15.79
CA GLU A 247 -12.62 1.61 -14.50
C GLU A 247 -11.21 1.00 -14.55
N LEU A 248 -10.93 0.12 -15.51
CA LEU A 248 -9.59 -0.45 -15.71
C LEU A 248 -8.54 0.66 -15.89
N TRP A 249 -8.87 1.68 -16.70
CA TRP A 249 -7.99 2.82 -16.91
C TRP A 249 -7.69 3.59 -15.62
N GLN A 250 -8.67 3.78 -14.73
CA GLN A 250 -8.45 4.43 -13.43
C GLN A 250 -7.43 3.66 -12.59
N TYR A 251 -7.52 2.33 -12.59
CA TYR A 251 -6.51 1.49 -11.92
C TYR A 251 -5.13 1.76 -12.49
N LEU A 252 -4.94 1.59 -13.81
CA LEU A 252 -3.63 1.74 -14.46
C LEU A 252 -3.05 3.14 -14.30
N ASN A 253 -3.88 4.18 -14.43
CA ASN A 253 -3.45 5.57 -14.26
C ASN A 253 -3.01 5.86 -12.82
N SER A 254 -3.51 5.11 -11.83
CA SER A 254 -3.12 5.26 -10.43
C SER A 254 -1.87 4.49 -10.01
N LEU A 255 -1.41 3.57 -10.84
CA LEU A 255 -0.19 2.80 -10.56
C LEU A 255 1.06 3.68 -10.69
N PRO A 256 2.19 3.28 -10.06
CA PRO A 256 3.43 4.04 -10.08
C PRO A 256 3.93 4.38 -11.49
N ASP A 257 4.85 5.36 -11.56
CA ASP A 257 5.47 5.83 -12.79
C ASP A 257 6.00 4.70 -13.67
N GLY A 258 5.95 4.93 -14.99
CA GLY A 258 6.36 3.97 -16.00
C GLY A 258 5.16 3.28 -16.64
N GLU A 259 5.38 2.06 -17.08
CA GLU A 259 4.40 1.29 -17.84
C GLU A 259 3.53 0.42 -16.93
N SER A 260 2.23 0.39 -17.20
CA SER A 260 1.24 -0.43 -16.52
C SER A 260 0.45 -1.23 -17.55
N ARG A 261 0.07 -2.45 -17.18
CA ARG A 261 -0.70 -3.36 -18.03
C ARG A 261 -1.98 -3.80 -17.32
N GLY A 262 -3.07 -3.76 -18.06
CA GLY A 262 -4.38 -4.20 -17.61
C GLY A 262 -5.06 -5.08 -18.64
N MET A 263 -5.93 -5.97 -18.17
CA MET A 263 -6.80 -6.76 -19.01
C MET A 263 -8.24 -6.63 -18.52
N LEU A 264 -9.15 -6.25 -19.40
CA LEU A 264 -10.60 -6.31 -19.17
C LEU A 264 -11.14 -7.48 -19.98
N PHE A 265 -12.04 -8.28 -19.42
CA PHE A 265 -12.60 -9.40 -20.17
C PHE A 265 -14.00 -9.82 -19.72
N ASP A 266 -14.73 -10.47 -20.63
CA ASP A 266 -15.97 -11.18 -20.36
C ASP A 266 -15.96 -12.61 -20.90
N LYS A 267 -17.15 -13.20 -21.07
CA LYS A 267 -17.35 -14.57 -21.54
C LYS A 267 -16.90 -14.81 -22.98
N ARG A 268 -16.74 -13.77 -23.81
CA ARG A 268 -16.51 -13.88 -25.26
C ARG A 268 -15.20 -13.23 -25.70
N SER A 269 -14.86 -12.10 -25.10
CA SER A 269 -13.75 -11.28 -25.55
C SER A 269 -12.92 -10.71 -24.40
N PHE A 270 -11.81 -10.10 -24.79
CA PHE A 270 -10.87 -9.43 -23.90
C PHE A 270 -10.33 -8.16 -24.56
N ILE A 271 -9.88 -7.24 -23.71
CA ILE A 271 -9.17 -6.02 -24.07
C ILE A 271 -7.87 -5.98 -23.29
N LEU A 272 -6.75 -5.86 -23.99
CA LEU A 272 -5.41 -5.71 -23.41
C LEU A 272 -4.99 -4.25 -23.52
N LEU A 273 -4.76 -3.62 -22.37
CA LEU A 273 -4.46 -2.19 -22.28
C LEU A 273 -3.06 -1.97 -21.68
N THR A 274 -2.22 -1.26 -22.42
CA THR A 274 -0.95 -0.74 -21.92
C THR A 274 -1.06 0.76 -21.74
N ALA A 275 -0.58 1.26 -20.61
CA ALA A 275 -0.53 2.67 -20.28
C ALA A 275 0.90 3.04 -19.84
N ALA A 276 1.41 4.20 -20.25
CA ALA A 276 2.71 4.69 -19.82
C ALA A 276 2.63 6.14 -19.37
N GLY A 277 3.55 6.54 -18.50
CA GLY A 277 3.68 7.93 -18.04
C GLY A 277 3.86 8.01 -16.53
N LYS A 278 3.64 9.20 -15.99
CA LYS A 278 3.70 9.42 -14.54
C LYS A 278 2.39 8.99 -13.88
N CYS A 279 2.45 8.61 -12.62
CA CYS A 279 1.27 8.34 -11.81
C CYS A 279 0.27 9.51 -11.93
N GLN A 280 -1.01 9.17 -12.12
CA GLN A 280 -2.15 10.05 -12.40
C GLN A 280 -2.08 10.82 -13.73
N GLN A 281 -1.03 10.64 -14.53
CA GLN A 281 -0.79 11.32 -15.80
C GLN A 281 -0.33 10.34 -16.88
N LYS A 282 -0.80 9.09 -16.82
CA LYS A 282 -0.52 8.12 -17.86
C LYS A 282 -1.34 8.44 -19.10
N PHE A 283 -0.88 7.94 -20.23
CA PHE A 283 -1.64 7.88 -21.48
C PHE A 283 -1.68 6.43 -21.97
N PRO A 284 -2.79 5.99 -22.59
CA PRO A 284 -2.82 4.70 -23.25
C PRO A 284 -1.76 4.67 -24.35
N THR A 285 -0.94 3.63 -24.37
CA THR A 285 0.09 3.43 -25.41
C THR A 285 -0.28 2.32 -26.38
N ARG A 286 -1.10 1.37 -25.94
CA ARG A 286 -1.56 0.25 -26.76
C ARG A 286 -2.89 -0.27 -26.24
N LEU A 287 -3.82 -0.53 -27.16
CA LEU A 287 -5.09 -1.19 -26.89
C LEU A 287 -5.27 -2.29 -27.94
N LEU A 288 -5.48 -3.52 -27.50
CA LEU A 288 -5.70 -4.69 -28.36
C LEU A 288 -6.97 -5.41 -27.93
N GLU A 289 -7.93 -5.51 -28.84
CA GLU A 289 -9.20 -6.23 -28.64
C GLU A 289 -9.13 -7.61 -29.29
N GLY A 290 -9.69 -8.63 -28.64
CA GLY A 290 -9.73 -9.98 -29.20
C GLY A 290 -10.86 -10.83 -28.64
N GLU A 291 -11.25 -11.86 -29.39
CA GLU A 291 -12.14 -12.91 -28.91
C GLU A 291 -11.34 -14.11 -28.40
N TRP A 292 -11.83 -14.79 -27.36
CA TRP A 292 -11.15 -15.94 -26.78
C TRP A 292 -10.98 -17.11 -27.75
N ARG A 293 -11.91 -17.25 -28.70
CA ARG A 293 -11.90 -18.31 -29.73
C ARG A 293 -10.99 -17.99 -30.92
N THR A 294 -10.48 -16.77 -31.04
CA THR A 294 -9.64 -16.38 -32.18
C THR A 294 -8.35 -17.17 -32.15
N GLU A 295 -8.00 -17.85 -33.26
CA GLU A 295 -6.72 -18.56 -33.37
C GLU A 295 -5.53 -17.61 -33.15
N GLY A 296 -4.62 -17.98 -32.25
CA GLY A 296 -3.49 -17.15 -31.83
C GLY A 296 -3.76 -16.23 -30.63
N SER A 297 -4.99 -16.21 -30.10
CA SER A 297 -5.30 -15.44 -28.89
C SER A 297 -4.56 -15.94 -27.65
N PHE A 298 -4.27 -17.25 -27.54
CA PHE A 298 -3.47 -17.79 -26.44
C PHE A 298 -2.10 -17.12 -26.35
N ASP A 299 -1.38 -17.12 -27.48
CA ASP A 299 -0.04 -16.53 -27.56
C ASP A 299 -0.08 -15.01 -27.39
N ALA A 300 -1.11 -14.33 -27.90
CA ALA A 300 -1.27 -12.90 -27.73
C ALA A 300 -1.43 -12.49 -26.26
N VAL A 301 -2.31 -13.17 -25.52
CA VAL A 301 -2.54 -12.90 -24.09
C VAL A 301 -1.32 -13.29 -23.27
N ARG A 302 -0.72 -14.45 -23.54
CA ARG A 302 0.51 -14.90 -22.87
C ARG A 302 1.66 -13.91 -23.08
N ALA A 303 1.90 -13.47 -24.32
CA ALA A 303 2.94 -12.51 -24.64
C ALA A 303 2.72 -11.16 -23.94
N PHE A 304 1.47 -10.70 -23.85
CA PHE A 304 1.12 -9.48 -23.14
C PHE A 304 1.42 -9.57 -21.63
N LEU A 305 1.03 -10.68 -20.99
CA LEU A 305 1.22 -10.89 -19.56
C LEU A 305 2.69 -11.17 -19.19
N ALA A 306 3.47 -11.76 -20.10
CA ALA A 306 4.88 -12.11 -19.90
C ALA A 306 5.81 -10.89 -19.84
N VAL A 307 5.39 -9.70 -20.31
CA VAL A 307 6.28 -8.54 -20.35
C VAL A 307 6.56 -8.03 -18.94
N GLN A 308 7.81 -8.18 -18.49
CA GLN A 308 8.30 -7.76 -17.18
C GLN A 308 8.49 -6.24 -17.08
N SER A 309 8.15 -5.66 -15.93
CA SER A 309 8.51 -4.29 -15.57
C SER A 309 10.03 -4.14 -15.41
N HIS A 310 10.53 -2.90 -15.34
CA HIS A 310 11.95 -2.69 -15.08
C HIS A 310 12.37 -3.30 -13.74
N SER A 311 11.56 -3.14 -12.70
CA SER A 311 11.85 -3.67 -11.37
C SER A 311 11.84 -5.20 -11.33
N GLU A 312 10.97 -5.86 -12.10
CA GLU A 312 10.99 -7.31 -12.22
C GLU A 312 12.24 -7.83 -12.93
N ARG A 313 12.67 -7.16 -14.01
CA ARG A 313 13.92 -7.49 -14.69
C ARG A 313 15.13 -7.26 -13.79
N SER A 314 15.13 -6.18 -13.01
CA SER A 314 16.17 -5.89 -12.03
C SER A 314 16.26 -6.97 -10.96
N LEU A 315 15.12 -7.36 -10.38
CA LEU A 315 15.06 -8.45 -9.41
C LEU A 315 15.57 -9.76 -10.02
N HIS A 316 15.08 -10.13 -11.21
CA HIS A 316 15.50 -11.36 -11.87
C HIS A 316 17.02 -11.40 -12.12
N ALA A 317 17.59 -10.31 -12.65
CA ALA A 317 19.02 -10.21 -12.92
C ALA A 317 19.86 -10.25 -11.64
N ALA A 318 19.41 -9.60 -10.56
CA ALA A 318 20.08 -9.68 -9.26
C ALA A 318 20.04 -11.10 -8.65
N LEU A 319 18.89 -11.78 -8.73
CA LEU A 319 18.75 -13.16 -8.24
C LEU A 319 19.67 -14.13 -8.99
N GLN A 320 19.77 -13.99 -10.33
CA GLN A 320 20.66 -14.79 -11.17
C GLN A 320 22.13 -14.51 -10.86
N HIS A 321 22.52 -13.23 -10.82
CA HIS A 321 23.90 -12.84 -10.55
C HIS A 321 24.37 -13.32 -9.17
N ALA A 322 23.54 -13.18 -8.14
CA ALA A 322 23.85 -13.62 -6.79
C ALA A 322 23.72 -15.15 -6.59
N SER A 323 23.19 -15.88 -7.57
CA SER A 323 22.85 -17.31 -7.46
C SER A 323 22.01 -17.60 -6.20
N VAL A 324 20.91 -16.87 -6.04
CA VAL A 324 20.01 -17.00 -4.89
C VAL A 324 18.56 -17.26 -5.30
N GLN A 325 17.82 -17.92 -4.43
CA GLN A 325 16.40 -18.18 -4.60
C GLN A 325 15.57 -17.14 -3.86
N LEU A 326 14.52 -16.63 -4.51
CA LEU A 326 13.60 -15.68 -3.89
C LEU A 326 12.65 -16.39 -2.91
N LEU A 327 12.64 -15.96 -1.65
CA LEU A 327 11.74 -16.44 -0.62
C LEU A 327 10.54 -15.52 -0.40
N GLY A 328 10.73 -14.20 -0.48
CA GLY A 328 9.67 -13.23 -0.18
C GLY A 328 10.09 -11.77 -0.36
N PHE A 329 9.15 -10.86 -0.12
CA PHE A 329 9.38 -9.42 -0.05
C PHE A 329 9.37 -8.95 1.40
N LEU A 330 10.41 -8.21 1.81
CA LEU A 330 10.58 -7.72 3.19
C LEU A 330 10.15 -6.25 3.35
N GLY A 331 10.18 -5.48 2.26
CA GLY A 331 9.72 -4.10 2.28
C GLY A 331 10.35 -3.22 1.22
N SER A 332 9.92 -1.97 1.16
CA SER A 332 10.50 -0.94 0.32
C SER A 332 10.70 0.34 1.13
N GLY A 333 11.80 1.02 0.88
CA GLY A 333 12.07 2.37 1.38
C GLY A 333 12.24 3.36 0.23
N SER A 334 12.63 4.58 0.56
CA SER A 334 12.87 5.64 -0.44
C SER A 334 13.98 5.30 -1.43
N PHE A 335 14.92 4.43 -1.04
CA PHE A 335 16.15 4.16 -1.79
C PHE A 335 16.21 2.75 -2.40
N GLY A 336 15.21 1.91 -2.16
CA GLY A 336 15.25 0.53 -2.65
C GLY A 336 14.15 -0.39 -2.16
N ARG A 337 14.25 -1.65 -2.58
CA ARG A 337 13.35 -2.76 -2.24
C ARG A 337 14.17 -3.89 -1.64
N VAL A 338 13.67 -4.47 -0.56
CA VAL A 338 14.33 -5.53 0.18
C VAL A 338 13.56 -6.84 -0.02
N PHE A 339 14.28 -7.88 -0.41
CA PHE A 339 13.76 -9.21 -0.66
C PHE A 339 14.45 -10.21 0.26
N HIS A 340 13.68 -11.19 0.71
CA HIS A 340 14.19 -12.33 1.43
C HIS A 340 14.68 -13.36 0.42
N VAL A 341 15.94 -13.74 0.49
CA VAL A 341 16.55 -14.69 -0.44
C VAL A 341 17.29 -15.80 0.30
N TYR A 342 17.53 -16.91 -0.41
CA TYR A 342 18.26 -18.06 0.10
C TYR A 342 19.39 -18.43 -0.84
N ASN A 343 20.56 -18.68 -0.26
CA ASN A 343 21.72 -19.23 -0.93
C ASN A 343 22.12 -20.53 -0.21
N GLU A 344 22.46 -21.59 -0.94
CA GLU A 344 22.84 -22.87 -0.33
C GLU A 344 24.08 -22.76 0.58
N THR A 345 25.03 -21.91 0.21
CA THR A 345 26.29 -21.72 0.96
C THR A 345 26.13 -20.75 2.12
N ARG A 346 25.36 -19.67 1.93
CA ARG A 346 25.23 -18.56 2.91
C ARG A 346 23.97 -18.62 3.77
N GLY A 347 23.06 -19.53 3.46
CA GLY A 347 21.74 -19.59 4.08
C GLY A 347 20.86 -18.41 3.71
N SER A 348 20.09 -17.94 4.69
CA SER A 348 19.08 -16.91 4.49
C SER A 348 19.66 -15.51 4.60
N CYS A 349 19.38 -14.65 3.61
CA CYS A 349 19.86 -13.27 3.59
C CYS A 349 18.82 -12.30 3.04
N ALA A 350 19.02 -11.01 3.32
CA ALA A 350 18.25 -9.93 2.74
C ALA A 350 18.98 -9.38 1.51
N MET A 351 18.29 -9.28 0.38
CA MET A 351 18.79 -8.63 -0.83
C MET A 351 18.13 -7.26 -0.96
N LYS A 352 18.90 -6.18 -0.86
CA LYS A 352 18.39 -4.83 -1.13
C LYS A 352 18.73 -4.45 -2.57
N LEU A 353 17.70 -4.31 -3.41
CA LEU A 353 17.79 -3.70 -4.73
C LEU A 353 17.66 -2.18 -4.61
N VAL A 354 18.59 -1.43 -5.19
CA VAL A 354 18.70 0.02 -5.05
C VAL A 354 18.80 0.71 -6.41
N ASN A 355 18.27 1.93 -6.47
CA ASN A 355 18.23 2.74 -7.70
C ASN A 355 19.34 3.79 -7.77
N ASP A 356 19.95 4.15 -6.63
CA ASP A 356 21.02 5.15 -6.53
C ASP A 356 22.30 4.49 -6.00
N GLU A 357 23.29 4.38 -6.89
CA GLU A 357 24.57 3.75 -6.57
C GLU A 357 25.31 4.48 -5.45
N LYS A 358 25.34 5.81 -5.48
CA LYS A 358 26.15 6.61 -4.55
C LYS A 358 25.60 6.47 -3.13
N LEU A 359 24.28 6.57 -2.99
CA LEU A 359 23.63 6.40 -1.70
C LEU A 359 23.80 4.98 -1.17
N ALA A 360 23.70 3.97 -2.04
CA ALA A 360 23.88 2.59 -1.62
C ALA A 360 25.31 2.25 -1.21
N ARG A 361 26.33 2.79 -1.91
CA ARG A 361 27.74 2.63 -1.50
C ARG A 361 27.99 3.25 -0.13
N ALA A 362 27.43 4.45 0.11
CA ALA A 362 27.53 5.10 1.41
C ALA A 362 26.87 4.26 2.52
N GLU A 363 25.67 3.73 2.27
CA GLU A 363 24.96 2.87 3.21
C GLU A 363 25.73 1.58 3.54
N VAL A 364 26.28 0.90 2.53
CA VAL A 364 27.08 -0.33 2.75
C VAL A 364 28.32 -0.02 3.57
N ALA A 365 29.04 1.06 3.27
CA ALA A 365 30.22 1.47 4.03
C ALA A 365 29.87 1.83 5.48
N SER A 366 28.76 2.56 5.67
CA SER A 366 28.20 2.90 6.98
C SER A 366 27.91 1.67 7.84
N LEU A 367 27.19 0.69 7.27
CA LEU A 367 26.89 -0.56 7.97
C LEU A 367 28.15 -1.36 8.28
N GLN A 368 29.10 -1.45 7.35
CA GLN A 368 30.38 -2.13 7.58
C GLN A 368 31.18 -1.49 8.72
N GLN A 369 31.22 -0.16 8.78
CA GLN A 369 31.89 0.57 9.87
C GLN A 369 31.22 0.28 11.23
N ALA A 370 29.88 0.31 11.28
CA ALA A 370 29.14 0.01 12.50
C ALA A 370 29.37 -1.44 12.97
N VAL A 371 29.41 -2.42 12.06
CA VAL A 371 29.77 -3.80 12.40
C VAL A 371 31.19 -3.89 12.98
N GLN A 372 32.16 -3.17 12.41
CA GLN A 372 33.54 -3.16 12.91
C GLN A 372 33.66 -2.59 14.32
N GLN A 373 32.74 -1.71 14.72
CA GLN A 373 32.66 -1.14 16.05
C GLN A 373 31.83 -1.99 17.03
N GLY A 374 31.30 -3.13 16.59
CA GLY A 374 30.47 -4.01 17.41
C GLY A 374 29.05 -3.50 17.65
N CYS A 375 28.57 -2.56 16.83
CA CYS A 375 27.22 -2.01 16.97
C CYS A 375 26.14 -3.03 16.55
N PRO A 376 24.92 -2.94 17.12
CA PRO A 376 23.80 -3.80 16.79
C PRO A 376 23.17 -3.42 15.44
N VAL A 377 23.87 -3.70 14.34
CA VAL A 377 23.41 -3.45 12.97
C VAL A 377 23.39 -4.73 12.14
N ALA A 378 22.54 -4.81 11.12
CA ALA A 378 22.63 -5.89 10.14
C ALA A 378 23.93 -5.79 9.33
N GLN A 379 24.61 -6.91 9.17
CA GLN A 379 25.91 -7.01 8.51
C GLN A 379 25.75 -7.15 6.98
N PRO A 380 26.35 -6.25 6.17
CA PRO A 380 26.51 -6.49 4.74
C PRO A 380 27.50 -7.65 4.50
N ILE A 381 27.09 -8.64 3.70
CA ILE A 381 27.90 -9.82 3.35
C ILE A 381 28.37 -9.80 1.89
N SER A 382 28.04 -8.74 1.17
CA SER A 382 28.60 -8.41 -0.13
C SER A 382 28.89 -6.92 -0.19
N GLU A 383 29.77 -6.53 -1.10
CA GLU A 383 29.82 -5.13 -1.53
C GLU A 383 28.57 -4.78 -2.34
N LEU A 384 28.48 -3.53 -2.78
CA LEU A 384 27.47 -3.11 -3.74
C LEU A 384 27.82 -3.68 -5.12
N GLU A 385 27.00 -4.62 -5.58
CA GLU A 385 27.10 -5.26 -6.88
C GLU A 385 26.34 -4.46 -7.94
N ALA A 386 26.86 -4.46 -9.16
CA ALA A 386 26.24 -3.82 -10.32
C ALA A 386 25.99 -4.84 -11.43
N VAL A 387 24.73 -4.96 -11.86
CA VAL A 387 24.31 -5.90 -12.90
C VAL A 387 23.81 -5.14 -14.12
N ALA A 388 24.39 -5.42 -15.29
CA ALA A 388 24.00 -4.80 -16.54
C ALA A 388 22.59 -5.26 -16.99
N LEU A 389 21.74 -4.32 -17.36
CA LEU A 389 20.37 -4.50 -17.86
C LEU A 389 20.18 -3.67 -19.12
N GLY A 390 20.75 -4.16 -20.22
CA GLY A 390 20.80 -3.41 -21.49
C GLY A 390 21.66 -2.15 -21.33
N ASN A 391 21.03 -0.97 -21.45
CA ASN A 391 21.71 0.33 -21.31
C ASN A 391 21.64 0.91 -19.89
N ARG A 392 21.16 0.14 -18.90
CA ARG A 392 21.05 0.54 -17.50
C ARG A 392 21.76 -0.47 -16.61
N HIS A 393 21.96 -0.10 -15.35
CA HIS A 393 22.44 -1.01 -14.31
C HIS A 393 21.35 -1.16 -13.24
N CYS A 394 21.29 -2.35 -12.67
CA CYS A 394 20.66 -2.60 -11.38
C CYS A 394 21.77 -2.72 -10.34
N PHE A 395 21.56 -2.14 -9.17
CA PHE A 395 22.47 -2.28 -8.05
C PHE A 395 21.82 -3.10 -6.94
N TYR A 396 22.59 -3.95 -6.27
CA TYR A 396 22.12 -4.66 -5.10
C TYR A 396 23.25 -4.97 -4.12
N TYR A 397 22.90 -5.25 -2.87
CA TYR A 397 23.82 -5.87 -1.92
C TYR A 397 23.05 -6.87 -1.03
N LEU A 398 23.78 -7.78 -0.40
CA LEU A 398 23.24 -8.78 0.53
C LEU A 398 23.60 -8.42 1.98
N SER A 399 22.67 -8.66 2.91
CA SER A 399 22.91 -8.53 4.35
C SER A 399 22.34 -9.69 5.17
N THR A 400 22.91 -9.88 6.37
CA THR A 400 22.54 -10.90 7.36
C THR A 400 22.54 -10.28 8.76
N PRO A 401 21.74 -10.77 9.71
CA PRO A 401 20.65 -11.74 9.54
C PRO A 401 19.40 -11.12 8.91
N VAL A 402 18.48 -11.97 8.48
CA VAL A 402 17.11 -11.56 8.15
C VAL A 402 16.28 -11.60 9.44
N GLY A 403 15.63 -10.48 9.77
CA GLY A 403 14.75 -10.38 10.91
C GLY A 403 13.35 -9.92 10.54
N GLN A 404 12.46 -9.93 11.53
CA GLN A 404 11.14 -9.34 11.43
C GLN A 404 11.17 -7.92 11.99
N LYS A 405 10.44 -6.99 11.36
CA LYS A 405 10.29 -5.64 11.91
C LYS A 405 9.62 -5.73 13.29
N LEU A 406 10.19 -5.02 14.26
CA LEU A 406 9.63 -4.99 15.60
C LEU A 406 8.27 -4.28 15.59
N SER A 407 7.23 -4.95 16.10
CA SER A 407 5.90 -4.33 16.22
C SER A 407 5.91 -3.30 17.35
N GLN A 408 4.98 -2.34 17.32
CA GLN A 408 4.86 -1.34 18.38
C GLN A 408 4.56 -1.99 19.75
N THR A 409 3.77 -3.07 19.76
CA THR A 409 3.45 -3.84 20.96
C THR A 409 4.66 -4.57 21.52
N ASP A 410 5.46 -5.20 20.66
CA ASP A 410 6.68 -5.90 21.09
C ASP A 410 7.74 -4.88 21.56
N ALA A 411 7.85 -3.74 20.88
CA ALA A 411 8.73 -2.65 21.27
C ALA A 411 8.38 -2.07 22.64
N ALA A 412 7.08 -1.90 22.94
CA ALA A 412 6.64 -1.45 24.27
C ALA A 412 6.96 -2.47 25.38
N THR A 413 6.97 -3.76 25.05
CA THR A 413 7.33 -4.84 25.98
C THR A 413 8.85 -4.92 26.21
N ARG A 414 9.63 -4.56 25.18
CA ARG A 414 11.10 -4.60 25.18
C ARG A 414 11.70 -3.19 25.16
N LEU A 415 11.04 -2.21 25.81
CA LEU A 415 11.41 -0.81 25.63
C LEU A 415 12.86 -0.54 26.03
N GLU A 416 13.31 -1.09 27.16
CA GLU A 416 14.69 -0.94 27.60
C GLU A 416 15.68 -1.48 26.56
N ASP A 417 15.49 -2.71 26.05
CA ASP A 417 16.33 -3.26 24.98
C ASP A 417 16.36 -2.36 23.73
N VAL A 418 15.22 -1.77 23.36
CA VAL A 418 15.10 -0.87 22.20
C VAL A 418 15.88 0.43 22.41
N LEU A 419 15.79 1.02 23.61
CA LEU A 419 16.50 2.24 23.96
C LEU A 419 18.01 1.98 24.07
N ASP A 420 18.40 0.87 24.68
CA ASP A 420 19.79 0.43 24.79
C ASP A 420 20.40 0.15 23.41
N CYS A 421 19.66 -0.50 22.52
CA CYS A 421 20.10 -0.75 21.14
C CYS A 421 20.40 0.54 20.37
N LEU A 422 19.67 1.64 20.60
CA LEU A 422 20.00 2.95 20.02
C LEU A 422 21.18 3.60 20.74
N HIS A 423 21.22 3.49 22.07
CA HIS A 423 22.28 4.06 22.89
C HIS A 423 23.66 3.46 22.56
N ASP A 424 23.74 2.15 22.32
CA ASP A 424 24.96 1.44 21.92
C ASP A 424 25.54 1.95 20.59
N LEU A 425 24.66 2.32 19.66
CA LEU A 425 25.05 2.94 18.40
C LEU A 425 25.67 4.33 18.65
N HIS A 426 25.01 5.15 19.48
CA HIS A 426 25.46 6.51 19.81
C HIS A 426 26.77 6.53 20.60
N THR A 427 26.94 5.63 21.56
CA THR A 427 28.18 5.51 22.36
C THR A 427 29.36 5.01 21.54
N SER A 428 29.10 4.28 20.45
CA SER A 428 30.10 3.92 19.43
C SER A 428 30.46 5.08 18.50
N GLY A 429 29.86 6.25 18.68
CA GLY A 429 30.12 7.44 17.87
C GLY A 429 29.34 7.48 16.56
N ILE A 430 28.31 6.64 16.42
CA ILE A 430 27.49 6.51 15.20
C ILE A 430 26.08 7.05 15.45
N ALA A 431 25.63 7.99 14.61
CA ALA A 431 24.21 8.30 14.49
C ALA A 431 23.56 7.43 13.40
N HIS A 432 22.32 7.02 13.60
CA HIS A 432 21.58 6.22 12.62
C HIS A 432 21.08 7.06 11.44
N GLY A 433 20.58 8.27 11.70
CA GLY A 433 20.03 9.20 10.71
C GLY A 433 18.55 8.99 10.34
N ASP A 434 17.96 7.84 10.68
CA ASP A 434 16.54 7.51 10.53
C ASP A 434 16.17 6.41 11.55
N ALA A 435 16.43 6.65 12.83
CA ALA A 435 16.25 5.67 13.93
C ALA A 435 14.78 5.39 14.28
N ARG A 436 13.91 5.15 13.30
CA ARG A 436 12.50 4.83 13.51
C ARG A 436 12.31 3.33 13.79
N LEU A 437 11.29 2.98 14.55
CA LEU A 437 10.93 1.60 14.88
C LEU A 437 10.85 0.67 13.65
N PRO A 438 10.30 1.07 12.48
CA PRO A 438 10.32 0.23 11.27
C PRO A 438 11.69 -0.17 10.73
N ASN A 439 12.76 0.49 11.17
CA ASN A 439 14.15 0.21 10.83
C ASN A 439 14.87 -0.63 11.92
N LEU A 440 14.13 -1.10 12.94
CA LEU A 440 14.61 -2.04 13.94
C LEU A 440 14.02 -3.42 13.65
N ILE A 441 14.88 -4.43 13.57
CA ILE A 441 14.48 -5.83 13.35
C ILE A 441 14.84 -6.69 14.55
N VAL A 442 14.05 -7.74 14.78
CA VAL A 442 14.38 -8.85 15.67
C VAL A 442 14.75 -10.06 14.83
N ASN A 443 15.94 -10.62 15.06
CA ASN A 443 16.40 -11.83 14.37
C ASN A 443 15.86 -13.11 15.04
N ALA A 444 16.22 -14.28 14.51
CA ALA A 444 15.79 -15.57 15.04
C ALA A 444 16.30 -15.85 16.47
N ASP A 445 17.41 -15.22 16.86
CA ASP A 445 18.06 -15.32 18.17
C ASP A 445 17.53 -14.26 19.15
N SER A 446 16.46 -13.55 18.79
CA SER A 446 15.80 -12.50 19.58
C SER A 446 16.63 -11.23 19.80
N GLU A 447 17.72 -11.06 19.04
CA GLU A 447 18.57 -9.88 19.05
C GLU A 447 17.94 -8.74 18.25
N LEU A 448 18.08 -7.52 18.75
CA LEU A 448 17.64 -6.30 18.08
C LEU A 448 18.77 -5.76 17.22
N LEU A 449 18.48 -5.47 15.95
CA LEU A 449 19.46 -4.96 15.00
C LEU A 449 18.86 -3.81 14.18
N TRP A 450 19.65 -2.77 13.99
CA TRP A 450 19.33 -1.65 13.09
C TRP A 450 19.60 -2.02 11.63
N ILE A 451 18.71 -1.55 10.76
CA ILE A 451 18.83 -1.62 9.29
C ILE A 451 18.64 -0.23 8.68
N ASP A 452 18.99 -0.06 7.41
CA ASP A 452 18.77 1.21 6.68
C ASP A 452 19.44 2.42 7.37
N CYS A 453 20.68 2.22 7.85
CA CYS A 453 21.49 3.27 8.46
C CYS A 453 21.93 4.28 7.39
N LEU A 454 21.06 5.25 7.13
CA LEU A 454 21.24 6.24 6.08
C LEU A 454 22.21 7.32 6.57
N HIS A 455 23.40 7.36 5.95
CA HIS A 455 24.47 8.28 6.36
C HIS A 455 24.75 8.13 7.85
N THR A 456 25.47 7.08 8.26
CA THR A 456 26.02 7.04 9.62
C THR A 456 26.89 8.27 9.82
N GLY A 457 26.30 9.30 10.41
CA GLY A 457 26.96 10.54 10.74
C GLY A 457 27.77 10.30 12.00
N LEU A 458 28.76 11.17 12.22
CA LEU A 458 29.36 11.28 13.54
C LEU A 458 28.24 11.55 14.55
N ALA A 459 28.18 10.78 15.63
CA ALA A 459 27.28 11.06 16.74
C ALA A 459 27.64 12.43 17.36
N THR A 460 26.89 13.44 16.97
CA THR A 460 26.89 14.78 17.58
C THR A 460 25.64 14.91 18.44
N CYS A 461 25.61 15.88 19.36
CA CYS A 461 24.43 16.13 20.19
C CYS A 461 23.15 16.35 19.34
N VAL A 462 23.28 17.01 18.18
CA VAL A 462 22.16 17.28 17.27
C VAL A 462 21.65 16.00 16.59
N THR A 463 22.56 15.16 16.08
CA THR A 463 22.18 13.93 15.38
C THR A 463 21.65 12.87 16.34
N VAL A 464 22.23 12.77 17.53
CA VAL A 464 21.77 11.89 18.62
C VAL A 464 20.36 12.30 19.04
N GLN A 465 20.13 13.58 19.33
CA GLN A 465 18.80 14.06 19.69
C GLN A 465 17.78 13.76 18.58
N SER A 466 18.14 14.00 17.31
CA SER A 466 17.27 13.71 16.17
C SER A 466 16.90 12.22 16.06
N ASP A 467 17.84 11.31 16.30
CA ASP A 467 17.57 9.88 16.32
C ASP A 467 16.60 9.51 17.44
N ILE A 468 16.84 10.02 18.66
CA ILE A 468 15.98 9.76 19.82
C ILE A 468 14.57 10.27 19.55
N GLU A 469 14.42 11.51 19.07
CA GLU A 469 13.12 12.07 18.69
C GLU A 469 12.40 11.23 17.64
N THR A 470 13.14 10.73 16.65
CA THR A 470 12.58 9.89 15.57
C THR A 470 12.09 8.54 16.10
N LEU A 471 12.89 7.89 16.95
CA LEU A 471 12.53 6.64 17.60
C LEU A 471 11.29 6.82 18.48
N VAL A 472 11.35 7.75 19.41
CA VAL A 472 10.30 8.00 20.41
C VAL A 472 8.99 8.41 19.73
N ARG A 473 9.03 9.22 18.67
CA ARG A 473 7.86 9.53 17.86
C ARG A 473 7.28 8.29 17.18
N SER A 474 8.13 7.42 16.63
CA SER A 474 7.70 6.19 15.97
C SER A 474 7.16 5.12 16.93
N LEU A 475 7.55 5.18 18.20
CA LEU A 475 6.98 4.38 19.29
C LEU A 475 5.58 4.86 19.71
N GLY A 476 5.16 6.05 19.29
CA GLY A 476 3.84 6.62 19.56
C GLY A 476 3.77 7.54 20.77
N ALA A 477 4.90 8.08 21.23
CA ALA A 477 4.93 8.98 22.38
C ALA A 477 4.19 10.31 22.14
N SER A 478 3.71 10.90 23.23
CA SER A 478 2.97 12.16 23.25
C SER A 478 3.84 13.37 22.89
N ALA A 479 3.20 14.43 22.39
CA ALA A 479 3.87 15.68 22.05
C ALA A 479 4.56 16.33 23.26
N GLN A 480 4.00 16.14 24.46
CA GLN A 480 4.56 16.65 25.72
C GLN A 480 5.88 15.99 26.05
N LEU A 481 6.01 14.68 25.82
CA LEU A 481 7.26 13.96 26.07
C LEU A 481 8.30 14.26 25.00
N LEU A 482 7.89 14.37 23.73
CA LEU A 482 8.77 14.75 22.62
C LEU A 482 9.47 16.10 22.86
N ALA A 483 8.80 17.06 23.50
CA ALA A 483 9.36 18.37 23.80
C ALA A 483 10.49 18.35 24.85
N GLN A 484 10.68 17.23 25.56
CA GLN A 484 11.67 17.09 26.63
C GLN A 484 12.94 16.34 26.18
N ILE A 485 12.97 15.87 24.93
CA ILE A 485 14.08 15.07 24.40
C ILE A 485 15.34 15.93 24.21
N ASN A 486 16.47 15.36 24.59
CA ASN A 486 17.81 15.90 24.37
C ASN A 486 18.80 14.74 24.14
N ALA A 487 20.07 15.06 23.89
CA ALA A 487 21.09 14.06 23.57
C ALA A 487 21.35 13.03 24.70
N ASP A 488 21.07 13.39 25.95
CA ASP A 488 21.30 12.54 27.12
C ASP A 488 20.06 11.72 27.51
N SER A 489 18.92 11.90 26.81
CA SER A 489 17.64 11.28 27.16
C SER A 489 17.71 9.76 27.28
N LEU A 490 18.46 9.07 26.42
CA LEU A 490 18.62 7.62 26.51
C LEU A 490 19.38 7.18 27.77
N SER A 491 20.22 8.01 28.35
CA SER A 491 20.94 7.68 29.59
C SER A 491 20.18 8.12 30.87
N ASN A 492 19.08 8.85 30.71
CA ASN A 492 18.31 9.43 31.81
C ASN A 492 17.16 8.51 32.23
N GLN A 493 17.29 7.89 33.40
CA GLN A 493 16.29 6.96 33.95
C GLN A 493 14.90 7.59 34.10
N THR A 494 14.81 8.85 34.54
CA THR A 494 13.54 9.57 34.69
C THR A 494 12.82 9.72 33.35
N PHE A 495 13.57 9.95 32.27
CA PHE A 495 13.02 10.02 30.93
C PHE A 495 12.51 8.64 30.46
N ARG A 496 13.29 7.57 30.65
CA ARG A 496 12.88 6.21 30.28
C ARG A 496 11.58 5.79 30.98
N GLU A 497 11.47 6.06 32.28
CA GLU A 497 10.26 5.78 33.07
C GLU A 497 9.05 6.64 32.65
N ALA A 498 9.30 7.89 32.25
CA ALA A 498 8.25 8.75 31.70
C ALA A 498 7.74 8.20 30.35
N LEU A 499 8.65 7.75 29.48
CA LEU A 499 8.30 7.13 28.20
C LEU A 499 7.50 5.83 28.38
N GLN A 500 7.93 4.94 29.27
CA GLN A 500 7.20 3.70 29.55
C GLN A 500 5.76 3.99 30.01
N ARG A 501 5.58 4.97 30.91
CA ARG A 501 4.25 5.39 31.39
C ARG A 501 3.41 6.00 30.27
N ASP A 502 4.01 6.86 29.45
CA ASP A 502 3.32 7.51 28.34
C ASP A 502 2.81 6.48 27.33
N LEU A 503 3.62 5.49 26.96
CA LEU A 503 3.22 4.42 26.03
C LEU A 503 2.13 3.50 26.62
N HIS A 504 2.15 3.26 27.94
CA HIS A 504 1.12 2.46 28.61
C HIS A 504 -0.23 3.18 28.78
N ALA A 505 -0.23 4.51 28.89
CA ALA A 505 -1.46 5.29 29.02
C ALA A 505 -2.39 5.17 27.79
N TRP A 506 -1.88 4.68 26.65
CA TRP A 506 -2.63 4.45 25.42
C TRP A 506 -3.14 3.02 25.24
N THR A 507 -2.78 2.09 26.14
CA THR A 507 -3.15 0.67 26.02
C THR A 507 -4.41 0.27 26.80
N TYR A 508 -5.09 1.23 27.45
CA TYR A 508 -6.33 1.02 28.21
C TYR A 508 -7.49 1.90 27.75
#